data_AF-A0A8H9H9G0-F1
#
_entry.id   AF-A0A8H9H9G0-F1
#
_cell.length_a   1.000
_cell.length_b   1.000
_cell.length_c   1.000
_cell.angle_alpha   90.00
_cell.angle_beta   90.00
_cell.angle_gamma   90.00
#
_symmetry.space_group_name_H-M   'P 1'
#
loop_
_entity.id
_entity.type
_entity.pdbx_description
1 polymer ?
#
loop_
_entity_poly.entity_id
_entity_poly.type
_entity_poly.pdbx_seq_one_letter_code
_entity_poly.pdbx_strand_id
1 'polypeptide(L)'
;MGEHLLHGRIVNDEQIQAWADEAEAGYDLSQLPRARRGRPPVGEGPGVVVPVRLDEATLAALMARAEAEGLATRSDAVRAAVREWAHSA
;
A
#
# COMPACT_ATOMS: atom_id res chain seq x y z
N MET A 1 -3.09 -19.01 -27.04
CA MET A 1 -1.97 -18.48 -26.25
C MET A 1 -2.37 -17.06 -25.91
N GLY A 2 -2.78 -16.82 -24.67
CA GLY A 2 -3.35 -15.52 -24.27
C GLY A 2 -2.23 -14.53 -24.00
N GLU A 3 -2.40 -13.28 -24.39
CA GLU A 3 -1.43 -12.24 -24.08
C GLU A 3 -1.40 -12.01 -22.56
N HIS A 4 -0.27 -12.30 -21.92
CA HIS A 4 -0.08 -12.01 -20.51
C HIS A 4 0.32 -10.54 -20.34
N LEU A 5 -0.37 -9.80 -19.48
CA LEU A 5 -0.13 -8.37 -19.25
C LEU A 5 0.33 -8.12 -17.81
N LEU A 6 1.47 -7.45 -17.65
CA LEU A 6 1.98 -6.96 -16.37
C LEU A 6 2.22 -5.45 -16.46
N HIS A 7 1.51 -4.66 -15.64
CA HIS A 7 1.55 -3.18 -15.68
C HIS A 7 1.33 -2.58 -17.08
N GLY A 8 0.44 -3.18 -17.87
CA GLY A 8 0.13 -2.75 -19.23
C GLY A 8 1.21 -3.10 -20.28
N ARG A 9 2.21 -3.91 -19.91
CA ARG A 9 3.23 -4.43 -20.82
C ARG A 9 2.96 -5.90 -21.11
N ILE A 10 3.14 -6.30 -22.37
CA ILE A 10 3.05 -7.71 -22.80
C ILE A 10 4.21 -8.49 -22.18
N VAL A 11 3.89 -9.63 -21.60
CA VAL A 11 4.82 -10.63 -21.07
C VAL A 11 4.65 -11.87 -21.95
N ASN A 12 5.75 -12.41 -22.48
CA ASN A 12 5.73 -13.63 -23.29
C ASN A 12 5.90 -14.88 -22.41
N ASP A 13 5.55 -16.05 -22.96
CA ASP A 13 5.63 -17.32 -22.22
C ASP A 13 7.07 -17.67 -21.81
N GLU A 14 8.06 -17.29 -22.62
CA GLU A 14 9.49 -17.49 -22.31
C GLU A 14 9.91 -16.72 -21.05
N GLN A 15 9.44 -15.49 -20.89
CA GLN A 15 9.70 -14.65 -19.73
C GLN A 15 9.00 -15.20 -18.48
N ILE A 16 7.78 -15.73 -18.64
CA ILE A 16 7.08 -16.41 -17.55
C ILE A 16 7.85 -17.64 -17.11
N GLN A 17 8.32 -18.46 -18.06
CA GLN A 17 9.09 -19.65 -17.74
C GLN A 17 10.42 -19.29 -17.05
N ALA A 18 11.12 -18.28 -17.54
CA ALA A 18 12.36 -17.80 -16.92
C ALA A 18 12.15 -17.37 -15.45
N TRP A 19 11.05 -16.66 -15.16
CA TRP A 19 10.69 -16.29 -13.79
C TRP A 19 10.30 -17.48 -12.92
N ALA A 20 9.62 -18.48 -13.49
CA ALA A 20 9.28 -19.71 -12.79
C ALA A 20 10.55 -20.49 -12.41
N ASP A 21 11.46 -20.69 -13.38
CA ASP A 21 12.73 -21.38 -13.16
C ASP A 21 13.59 -20.67 -12.11
N GLU A 22 13.63 -19.33 -12.13
CA GLU A 22 14.32 -18.51 -11.11
C GLU A 22 13.74 -18.74 -9.71
N ALA A 23 12.41 -18.73 -9.59
CA ALA A 23 11.73 -18.94 -8.32
C ALA A 23 11.92 -20.37 -7.79
N GLU A 24 11.89 -21.38 -8.67
CA GLU A 24 12.09 -22.79 -8.34
C GLU A 24 13.53 -23.12 -7.96
N ALA A 25 14.52 -22.46 -8.58
CA ALA A 25 15.93 -22.56 -8.21
C ALA A 25 16.18 -22.04 -6.78
N GLY A 26 15.33 -21.13 -6.30
CA GLY A 26 15.37 -20.55 -4.98
C GLY A 26 16.31 -19.35 -4.87
N TYR A 27 15.96 -18.40 -4.01
CA TYR A 27 16.75 -17.18 -3.78
C TYR A 27 17.80 -17.38 -2.68
N ASP A 28 19.01 -16.87 -2.91
CA ASP A 28 20.03 -16.80 -1.87
C ASP A 28 19.60 -15.80 -0.78
N LEU A 29 19.23 -16.33 0.39
CA LEU A 29 18.79 -15.54 1.54
C LEU A 29 19.88 -14.59 2.05
N SER A 30 21.15 -14.82 1.74
CA SER A 30 22.26 -13.92 2.12
C SER A 30 22.28 -12.63 1.28
N GLN A 31 21.71 -12.67 0.08
CA GLN A 31 21.56 -11.49 -0.80
C GLN A 31 20.31 -10.68 -0.49
N LEU A 32 19.36 -11.24 0.27
CA LEU A 32 18.14 -10.54 0.63
C LEU A 32 18.42 -9.49 1.72
N PRO A 33 17.74 -8.33 1.66
CA PRO A 33 17.78 -7.37 2.76
C PRO A 33 17.41 -8.05 4.06
N ARG A 34 18.13 -7.71 5.14
CA ARG A 34 17.85 -8.24 6.47
C ARG A 34 16.36 -8.06 6.77
N ALA A 35 15.67 -9.16 7.08
CA ALA A 35 14.26 -9.14 7.41
C ALA A 35 14.00 -8.10 8.51
N ARG A 36 13.28 -7.03 8.16
CA ARG A 36 12.78 -6.09 9.16
C ARG A 36 11.68 -6.83 9.93
N ARG A 37 11.87 -6.99 11.24
CA ARG A 37 10.84 -7.58 12.09
C ARG A 37 9.62 -6.67 12.11
N GLY A 38 8.47 -7.25 11.77
CA GLY A 38 7.17 -6.60 11.90
C GLY A 38 6.82 -5.63 10.76
N ARG A 39 5.59 -5.14 10.81
CA ARG A 39 5.09 -4.12 9.88
C ARG A 39 5.83 -2.79 10.14
N PRO A 40 6.21 -2.04 9.09
CA PRO A 40 6.74 -0.70 9.26
C PRO A 40 5.87 0.16 10.20
N PRO A 41 6.47 0.92 11.12
CA PRO A 41 5.72 1.77 12.02
C PRO A 41 4.99 2.88 11.26
N VAL A 42 3.92 3.40 11.86
CA VAL A 42 3.21 4.59 11.36
C VAL A 42 3.65 5.75 12.24
N GLY A 43 4.82 6.33 11.95
CA GLY A 43 5.47 7.37 12.77
C GLY A 43 6.50 6.81 13.76
N GLU A 44 6.58 7.40 14.95
CA GLU A 44 7.55 7.08 16.03
C GLU A 44 7.31 5.71 16.72
N GLY A 45 6.31 4.92 16.29
CA GLY A 45 5.96 3.67 16.96
C GLY A 45 4.97 2.78 16.21
N PRO A 46 4.58 1.65 16.82
CA PRO A 46 3.56 0.78 16.28
C PRO A 46 2.23 1.52 16.16
N GLY A 47 1.55 1.38 15.03
CA GLY A 47 0.23 1.96 14.84
C GLY A 47 -0.82 1.26 15.71
N VAL A 48 -1.71 2.04 16.33
CA VAL A 48 -2.89 1.53 17.04
C VAL A 48 -4.10 1.62 16.11
N VAL A 49 -4.88 0.53 16.03
CA VAL A 49 -6.13 0.51 15.25
C VAL A 49 -7.27 1.05 16.11
N VAL A 50 -7.90 2.14 15.67
CA VAL A 50 -9.07 2.73 16.33
C VAL A 50 -10.30 2.52 15.42
N PRO A 51 -11.22 1.60 15.76
CA PRO A 51 -12.43 1.40 14.96
C PRO A 51 -13.45 2.52 15.22
N VAL A 52 -13.86 3.22 14.16
CA VAL A 52 -14.85 4.31 14.22
C VAL A 52 -15.90 4.09 13.14
N ARG A 53 -17.18 4.35 13.46
CA ARG A 53 -18.26 4.38 12.47
C ARG A 53 -18.43 5.80 11.96
N LEU A 54 -18.33 5.98 10.65
CA LEU A 54 -18.62 7.22 9.95
C LEU A 54 -19.87 7.00 9.13
N ASP A 55 -20.75 8.00 9.09
CA ASP A 55 -21.86 8.00 8.14
C ASP A 55 -21.33 8.23 6.71
N GLU A 56 -22.18 7.91 5.73
CA GLU A 56 -21.83 7.98 4.32
C GLU A 56 -21.49 9.41 3.87
N ALA A 57 -22.19 10.43 4.39
CA ALA A 57 -21.95 11.81 4.01
C ALA A 57 -20.58 12.30 4.52
N THR A 58 -20.24 11.96 5.76
CA THR A 58 -18.91 12.28 6.32
C THR A 58 -17.79 11.58 5.56
N LEU A 59 -17.97 10.30 5.23
CA LEU A 59 -16.98 9.56 4.45
C LEU A 59 -16.82 10.13 3.04
N ALA A 60 -17.92 10.49 2.37
CA ALA A 60 -17.89 11.11 1.05
C ALA A 60 -17.18 12.47 1.06
N ALA A 61 -17.48 13.32 2.05
CA ALA A 61 -16.82 14.62 2.20
C ALA A 61 -15.30 14.48 2.44
N LEU A 62 -14.90 13.52 3.28
CA LEU A 62 -13.48 13.22 3.51
C LEU A 62 -12.78 12.77 2.22
N MET A 63 -13.42 11.90 1.44
CA MET A 63 -12.85 11.40 0.19
C MET A 63 -12.74 12.48 -0.89
N ALA A 64 -13.74 13.36 -1.01
CA ALA A 64 -13.69 14.49 -1.95
C ALA A 64 -12.54 15.45 -1.61
N ARG A 65 -12.35 15.77 -0.31
CA ARG A 65 -11.21 16.58 0.12
C ARG A 65 -9.88 15.87 -0.12
N ALA A 66 -9.80 14.57 0.14
CA ALA A 66 -8.61 13.77 -0.11
C ALA A 66 -8.18 13.77 -1.58
N GLU A 67 -9.14 13.69 -2.50
CA GLU A 67 -8.89 13.78 -3.94
C GLU A 67 -8.35 15.17 -4.33
N ALA A 68 -8.98 16.23 -3.82
CA ALA A 68 -8.54 17.60 -4.06
C ALA A 68 -7.12 17.87 -3.54
N GLU A 69 -6.72 17.23 -2.44
CA GLU A 69 -5.39 17.34 -1.83
C GLU A 69 -4.37 16.32 -2.38
N GLY A 70 -4.78 15.43 -3.29
CA GLY A 70 -3.89 14.44 -3.92
C GLY A 70 -3.45 13.30 -3.00
N LEU A 71 -4.25 12.94 -2.00
CA LEU A 71 -3.95 11.85 -1.07
C LEU A 71 -4.21 10.49 -1.72
N ALA A 72 -3.19 9.63 -1.73
CA ALA A 72 -3.22 8.36 -2.46
C ALA A 72 -4.18 7.31 -1.86
N THR A 73 -4.45 7.36 -0.55
CA THR A 73 -5.28 6.34 0.12
C THR A 73 -6.28 6.93 1.10
N ARG A 74 -7.38 6.19 1.33
CA ARG A 74 -8.39 6.53 2.35
C ARG A 74 -7.77 6.67 3.75
N SER A 75 -6.81 5.80 4.09
CA SER A 75 -6.14 5.86 5.39
C SER A 75 -5.24 7.08 5.52
N ASP A 76 -4.65 7.58 4.43
CA ASP A 76 -3.88 8.82 4.44
C ASP A 76 -4.79 10.03 4.68
N ALA A 77 -5.97 10.05 4.04
CA ALA A 77 -7.00 11.06 4.29
C ALA A 77 -7.44 11.12 5.76
N VAL A 78 -7.79 9.97 6.35
CA VAL A 78 -8.17 9.90 7.77
C VAL A 78 -7.05 10.41 8.67
N ARG A 79 -5.80 9.98 8.44
CA ARG A 79 -4.64 10.43 9.23
C ARG A 79 -4.35 11.91 9.07
N ALA A 80 -4.52 12.47 7.86
CA ALA A 80 -4.35 13.90 7.61
C ALA A 80 -5.39 14.70 8.41
N ALA A 81 -6.67 14.35 8.29
CA ALA A 81 -7.77 15.02 9.01
C ALA A 81 -7.59 14.97 10.53
N VAL A 82 -7.20 13.82 11.09
CA VAL A 82 -6.96 13.69 12.54
C VAL A 82 -5.77 14.54 12.99
N ARG A 83 -4.70 14.62 12.20
CA ARG A 83 -3.55 15.46 12.52
C ARG A 83 -3.89 16.94 12.45
N GLU A 84 -4.61 17.38 11.43
CA GLU A 84 -5.09 18.76 11.29
C GLU A 84 -5.94 19.17 12.49
N TRP A 85 -6.88 18.30 12.91
CA TRP A 85 -7.70 18.53 14.09
C TRP A 85 -6.87 18.63 15.37
N ALA A 86 -5.94 17.70 15.59
CA ALA A 86 -5.08 17.69 16.78
C ALA A 86 -4.07 18.84 16.83
N HIS A 87 -3.67 19.38 15.68
CA HIS A 87 -2.75 20.52 15.59
C HIS A 87 -3.44 21.87 15.84
N SER A 88 -4.77 21.91 15.69
CA SER A 88 -5.59 23.11 15.89
C SER A 88 -6.12 23.25 17.32
N ALA A 89 -5.74 22.31 18.21
CA ALA A 89 -6.19 22.20 19.60
C ALA A 89 -5.16 22.72 20.60
#